data_AF-A0A9W9XUG7-F1
#
_entry.id   AF-A0A9W9XUG7-F1
#
_cell.length_a   1.000
_cell.length_b   1.000
_cell.length_c   1.000
_cell.angle_alpha   90.00
_cell.angle_beta   90.00
_cell.angle_gamma   90.00
#
_symmetry.space_group_name_H-M   'P 1'
#
loop_
_entity.id
_entity.type
_entity.pdbx_description
1 polymer ?
#
loop_
_entity_poly.entity_id
_entity_poly.type
_entity_poly.pdbx_seq_one_letter_code
_entity_poly.pdbx_strand_id
1 'polypeptide(L)'
;MASNEATKAKATNKAAAKPTSETSRDLLKERLEFVLTCIEVTGIKVDFPAVGQHYGISTNAAKKRLQRAKDHVAKLVEVREAALLDENKAVETTEDEEA
;
A
#
# COMPACT_ATOMS: atom_id res chain seq x y z
N MET A 1 23.74 45.02 21.26
CA MET A 1 24.26 43.64 21.35
C MET A 1 23.11 42.70 21.01
N ALA A 2 23.16 42.05 19.85
CA ALA A 2 22.14 41.10 19.41
C ALA A 2 22.37 39.75 20.11
N SER A 3 21.34 39.19 20.76
CA SER A 3 21.37 37.84 21.29
C SER A 3 20.45 36.96 20.46
N ASN A 4 21.05 36.23 19.52
CA ASN A 4 20.40 35.17 18.76
C ASN A 4 20.40 33.91 19.64
N GLU A 5 19.27 33.55 20.25
CA GLU A 5 19.04 32.19 20.72
C GLU A 5 18.23 31.43 19.67
N ALA A 6 18.94 30.68 18.83
CA ALA A 6 18.35 29.70 17.94
C ALA A 6 17.73 28.57 18.76
N THR A 7 16.42 28.63 18.98
CA THR A 7 15.65 27.54 19.59
C THR A 7 15.60 26.38 18.60
N LYS A 8 16.45 25.38 18.84
CA LYS A 8 16.50 24.12 18.08
C LYS A 8 15.16 23.40 18.22
N ALA A 9 14.27 23.57 17.24
CA ALA A 9 13.02 22.83 17.15
C ALA A 9 13.34 21.32 17.09
N LYS A 10 13.01 20.61 18.17
CA LYS A 10 13.13 19.16 18.27
C LYS A 10 12.13 18.54 17.29
N ALA A 11 12.62 18.03 16.17
CA ALA A 11 11.81 17.26 15.24
C ALA A 11 11.30 15.99 15.95
N THR A 12 10.08 16.05 16.48
CA THR A 12 9.31 14.87 16.88
C THR A 12 8.96 14.12 15.61
N ASN A 13 9.87 13.24 15.17
CA ASN A 13 9.57 12.18 14.24
C ASN A 13 8.47 11.32 14.89
N LYS A 14 7.20 11.57 14.55
CA LYS A 14 6.11 10.63 14.80
C LYS A 14 6.43 9.39 13.97
N ALA A 15 7.15 8.44 14.57
CA ALA A 15 7.27 7.11 14.02
C ALA A 15 5.85 6.56 13.87
N ALA A 16 5.42 6.32 12.63
CA ALA A 16 4.15 5.68 12.37
C ALA A 16 4.12 4.36 13.14
N ALA A 17 3.10 4.17 13.98
CA ALA A 17 2.94 2.97 14.77
C ALA A 17 2.93 1.75 13.84
N LYS A 18 3.82 0.79 14.11
CA LYS A 18 3.90 -0.46 13.35
C LYS A 18 2.60 -1.24 13.58
N PRO A 19 1.90 -1.72 12.54
CA PRO A 19 0.65 -2.46 12.73
C PRO A 19 0.91 -3.72 13.57
N THR A 20 0.18 -3.87 14.67
CA THR A 20 0.47 -4.82 15.75
C THR A 20 -0.14 -6.22 15.56
N SER A 21 -0.94 -6.46 14.50
CA SER A 21 -1.52 -7.78 14.21
C SER A 21 -1.56 -8.12 12.72
N GLU A 22 -1.54 -9.40 12.36
CA GLU A 22 -1.63 -9.84 10.96
C GLU A 22 -2.97 -9.45 10.32
N THR A 23 -4.07 -9.54 11.10
CA THR A 23 -5.40 -9.04 10.73
C THR A 23 -5.39 -7.55 10.37
N SER A 24 -4.57 -6.74 11.06
CA SER A 24 -4.43 -5.31 10.72
C SER A 24 -3.70 -5.10 9.39
N ARG A 25 -2.80 -6.01 9.03
CA ARG A 25 -2.03 -5.94 7.77
C ARG A 25 -2.92 -6.24 6.57
N ASP A 26 -3.75 -7.28 6.66
CA ASP A 26 -4.62 -7.67 5.54
C ASP A 26 -5.74 -6.66 5.31
N LEU A 27 -6.34 -6.13 6.38
CA LEU A 27 -7.28 -5.01 6.30
C LEU A 27 -6.64 -3.78 5.60
N LEU A 28 -5.38 -3.48 5.90
CA LEU A 28 -4.67 -2.38 5.26
C LEU A 28 -4.40 -2.65 3.77
N LYS A 29 -4.16 -3.90 3.38
CA LYS A 29 -3.99 -4.28 1.98
C LYS A 29 -5.29 -4.10 1.20
N GLU A 30 -6.42 -4.57 1.71
CA GLU A 30 -7.74 -4.43 1.06
C GLU A 30 -8.14 -2.97 0.91
N ARG A 31 -7.90 -2.16 1.95
CA ARG A 31 -8.14 -0.70 1.88
C ARG A 31 -7.23 -0.02 0.85
N LEU A 32 -5.97 -0.45 0.76
CA LEU A 32 -5.02 0.11 -0.21
C LEU A 32 -5.45 -0.24 -1.64
N GLU A 33 -5.83 -1.47 -1.89
CA GLU A 33 -6.38 -1.93 -3.17
C GLU A 33 -7.61 -1.11 -3.56
N PHE A 34 -8.60 -0.99 -2.67
CA PHE A 34 -9.80 -0.19 -2.90
C PHE A 34 -9.48 1.26 -3.31
N VAL A 35 -8.58 1.93 -2.57
CA VAL A 35 -8.20 3.32 -2.86
C VAL A 35 -7.51 3.44 -4.22
N LEU A 36 -6.61 2.51 -4.57
CA LEU A 36 -5.93 2.54 -5.87
C LEU A 36 -6.92 2.33 -7.02
N THR A 37 -7.87 1.41 -6.87
CA THR A 37 -8.95 1.17 -7.83
C THR A 37 -9.81 2.43 -8.01
N CYS A 38 -10.20 3.10 -6.91
CA CYS A 38 -10.95 4.34 -7.00
C CYS A 38 -10.19 5.42 -7.79
N ILE A 39 -8.89 5.60 -7.53
CA ILE A 39 -8.05 6.57 -8.26
C ILE A 39 -8.03 6.27 -9.75
N GLU A 40 -7.92 5.00 -10.12
CA GLU A 40 -7.90 4.56 -11.52
C GLU A 40 -9.24 4.78 -12.22
N VAL A 41 -10.35 4.31 -11.64
CA VAL A 41 -11.70 4.42 -12.22
C VAL A 41 -12.14 5.88 -12.36
N THR A 42 -11.80 6.73 -11.39
CA THR A 42 -12.19 8.15 -11.39
C THR A 42 -11.25 9.03 -12.21
N GLY A 43 -10.09 8.52 -12.64
CA GLY A 43 -9.08 9.31 -13.34
C GLY A 43 -8.46 10.42 -12.48
N ILE A 44 -8.51 10.31 -11.15
CA ILE A 44 -7.94 11.31 -10.23
C ILE A 44 -6.43 11.40 -10.44
N LYS A 45 -5.94 12.63 -10.65
CA LYS A 45 -4.51 12.92 -10.73
C LYS A 45 -3.96 13.25 -9.36
N VAL A 46 -2.92 12.52 -8.95
CA VAL A 46 -2.21 12.79 -7.69
C VAL A 46 -1.28 13.99 -7.86
N ASP A 47 -1.50 15.05 -7.08
CA ASP A 47 -0.58 16.19 -6.99
C ASP A 47 0.66 15.80 -6.16
N PHE A 48 1.69 15.29 -6.83
CA PHE A 48 2.93 14.87 -6.17
C PHE A 48 3.70 16.01 -5.49
N PRO A 49 3.78 17.24 -6.06
CA PRO A 49 4.30 18.39 -5.32
C PRO A 49 3.62 18.63 -3.98
N ALA A 50 2.28 18.67 -3.95
CA ALA A 50 1.53 18.89 -2.71
C ALA A 50 1.75 17.75 -1.69
N VAL A 51 1.75 16.50 -2.17
CA VAL A 51 2.10 15.33 -1.34
C VAL A 51 3.53 15.45 -0.81
N GLY A 52 4.48 15.86 -1.65
CA GLY A 52 5.87 16.07 -1.26
C GLY A 52 5.99 17.09 -0.12
N GLN A 53 5.32 18.24 -0.26
CA GLN A 53 5.29 19.29 0.75
C GLN A 53 4.66 18.81 2.06
N HIS A 54 3.49 18.15 1.99
CA HIS A 54 2.80 17.66 3.19
C HIS A 54 3.67 16.70 3.99
N TYR A 55 4.39 15.78 3.33
CA TYR A 55 5.17 14.74 4.01
C TYR A 55 6.65 15.10 4.19
N GLY A 56 7.10 16.28 3.76
CA GLY A 56 8.50 16.69 3.81
C GLY A 56 9.42 15.80 2.96
N ILE A 57 8.95 15.36 1.79
CA ILE A 57 9.69 14.49 0.86
C ILE A 57 9.79 15.11 -0.53
N SER A 58 10.76 14.65 -1.32
CA SER A 58 10.82 15.05 -2.72
C SER A 58 9.65 14.49 -3.53
N THR A 59 9.25 15.22 -4.58
CA THR A 59 8.25 14.76 -5.56
C THR A 59 8.62 13.38 -6.14
N ASN A 60 9.91 13.13 -6.37
CA ASN A 60 10.38 11.83 -6.84
C ASN A 60 10.18 10.72 -5.80
N ALA A 61 10.44 11.01 -4.52
CA ALA A 61 10.16 10.06 -3.44
C ALA A 61 8.67 9.74 -3.34
N ALA A 62 7.79 10.74 -3.50
CA ALA A 62 6.34 10.53 -3.54
C ALA A 62 5.92 9.62 -4.70
N LYS A 63 6.42 9.88 -5.92
CA LYS A 63 6.18 9.03 -7.10
C LYS A 63 6.63 7.59 -6.87
N LYS A 64 7.86 7.38 -6.39
CA LYS A 64 8.40 6.04 -6.09
C LYS A 64 7.65 5.32 -4.98
N ARG A 65 7.01 6.03 -4.05
CA ARG A 65 6.16 5.43 -3.01
C ARG A 65 4.83 4.96 -3.59
N LEU A 66 4.21 5.77 -4.44
CA LEU A 66 2.99 5.35 -5.15
C LEU A 66 3.26 4.14 -6.04
N GLN A 67 4.38 4.13 -6.79
CA GLN A 67 4.73 2.99 -7.64
C GLN A 67 4.85 1.70 -6.82
N ARG A 68 5.58 1.73 -5.70
CA ARG A 68 5.71 0.57 -4.81
C ARG A 68 4.38 0.09 -4.24
N ALA A 69 3.45 1.00 -3.95
CA ALA A 69 2.10 0.64 -3.50
C ALA A 69 1.33 -0.09 -4.61
N LYS A 70 1.42 0.39 -5.86
CA LYS A 70 0.84 -0.30 -7.02
C LYS A 70 1.45 -1.68 -7.23
N ASP A 71 2.78 -1.78 -7.21
CA ASP A 71 3.48 -3.07 -7.38
C ASP A 71 3.10 -4.08 -6.29
N HIS A 72 2.88 -3.61 -5.06
CA HIS A 72 2.43 -4.47 -3.97
C HIS A 72 1.01 -4.97 -4.19
N VAL A 73 0.08 -4.10 -4.63
CA VAL A 73 -1.30 -4.52 -4.91
C VAL A 73 -1.36 -5.47 -6.10
N ALA A 74 -0.60 -5.22 -7.18
CA ALA A 74 -0.51 -6.14 -8.31
C ALA A 74 -0.11 -7.56 -7.88
N LYS A 75 0.91 -7.68 -7.02
CA LYS A 75 1.32 -8.99 -6.47
C LYS A 75 0.24 -9.66 -5.62
N LEU A 76 -0.59 -8.88 -4.92
CA LEU A 76 -1.68 -9.46 -4.13
C LEU A 76 -2.79 -10.01 -5.02
N VAL A 77 -3.09 -9.32 -6.12
CA VAL A 77 -4.04 -9.79 -7.13
C VAL A 77 -3.54 -11.09 -7.76
N GLU A 78 -2.28 -11.12 -8.20
CA GLU A 78 -1.65 -12.33 -8.77
C GLU A 78 -1.71 -13.53 -7.81
N VAL A 79 -1.44 -13.32 -6.51
CA VAL A 79 -1.52 -14.38 -5.51
C VAL A 79 -2.97 -14.85 -5.28
N ARG A 80 -3.95 -13.95 -5.28
CA ARG A 80 -5.37 -14.32 -5.17
C ARG A 80 -5.84 -15.10 -6.39
N GLU A 81 -5.45 -14.68 -7.59
CA GLU A 81 -5.77 -15.39 -8.83
C GLU A 81 -5.11 -16.78 -8.87
N ALA A 82 -3.85 -16.90 -8.43
CA ALA A 82 -3.16 -18.18 -8.33
C ALA A 82 -3.81 -19.12 -7.29
N ALA A 83 -4.28 -18.59 -6.16
CA ALA A 83 -5.00 -19.37 -5.14
C ALA A 83 -6.34 -19.90 -5.68
N LEU A 84 -7.07 -19.08 -6.45
CA LEU A 84 -8.32 -19.52 -7.11
C LEU A 84 -8.08 -20.61 -8.16
N LEU A 85 -6.95 -20.58 -8.87
CA LEU A 85 -6.58 -21.63 -9.83
C LEU A 85 -6.20 -22.95 -9.14
N ASP A 86 -5.54 -22.89 -7.97
CA ASP A 86 -5.16 -24.09 -7.20
C ASP A 86 -6.37 -24.76 -6.55
N GLU A 87 -7.31 -23.98 -6.01
CA GLU A 87 -8.57 -24.50 -5.44
C GLU A 87 -9.45 -25.18 -6.50
N ASN A 88 -9.54 -24.62 -7.72
CA ASN A 88 -10.29 -25.27 -8.81
C ASN A 88 -9.63 -26.56 -9.30
N LYS A 89 -8.29 -26.64 -9.26
CA LYS A 89 -7.55 -27.84 -9.66
C LYS A 89 -7.68 -29.00 -8.65
N ALA A 90 -7.95 -28.69 -7.38
CA ALA A 90 -8.19 -29.69 -6.34
C ALA A 90 -9.60 -30.31 -6.40
N VAL A 91 -10.56 -29.67 -7.08
CA VAL A 91 -11.96 -30.15 -7.19
C VAL A 91 -12.16 -31.07 -8.41
N GLU A 92 -11.31 -30.99 -9.44
CA GLU A 92 -11.42 -31.83 -10.65
C GLU A 92 -10.92 -33.29 -10.48
N THR A 93 -10.45 -33.73 -9.31
CA THR A 93 -9.84 -35.06 -9.14
C THR A 93 -10.63 -36.08 -8.32
N THR A 94 -11.91 -35.83 -7.98
CA THR A 94 -12.71 -36.78 -7.18
C THR A 94 -14.07 -37.14 -7.76
N GLU A 95 -14.20 -37.30 -9.08
CA GLU A 95 -15.36 -37.97 -9.69
C GLU A 95 -14.95 -38.82 -10.90
N ASP A 96 -14.19 -39.90 -10.68
CA ASP A 96 -14.53 -41.21 -11.27
C ASP A 96 -13.73 -42.34 -10.62
N GLU A 97 -14.31 -43.55 -10.67
CA GLU A 97 -13.90 -44.84 -10.07
C GLU A 97 -14.25 -45.08 -8.59
N GLU A 98 -15.44 -45.66 -8.34
CA GLU A 98 -15.52 -47.06 -7.92
C GLU A 98 -16.91 -47.70 -8.15
N ALA A 99 -16.85 -48.91 -8.73
CA ALA A 99 -17.81 -50.02 -8.74
C ALA A 99 -19.02 -50.02 -9.72
#